data_AF-A0A8J3Q344-F1
#
_entry.id   AF-A0A8J3Q344-F1
#
_cell.length_a   1.000
_cell.length_b   1.000
_cell.length_c   1.000
_cell.angle_alpha   90.00
_cell.angle_beta   90.00
_cell.angle_gamma   90.00
#
_symmetry.space_group_name_H-M   'P 1'
#
loop_
_entity.id
_entity.type
_entity.pdbx_description
1 polymer ?
#
loop_
_entity_poly.entity_id
_entity_poly.type
_entity_poly.pdbx_seq_one_letter_code
_entity_poly.pdbx_strand_id
1 'polypeptide(L)' 'MAVKLKDSSYEFAQRLVKDGKFVVDEREDWSEHQPSAQQENEFIEKHGFNEYRKWHLGDDDEERENTKAR' A
#
# COMPACT_ATOMS: atom_id res chain seq x y z
N MET A 1 -7.82 13.22 12.45
CA MET A 1 -8.21 12.78 11.10
C MET A 1 -7.53 13.67 10.07
N ALA A 2 -6.26 13.39 9.77
CA ALA A 2 -5.58 14.00 8.63
C ALA A 2 -4.65 12.94 8.05
N VAL A 3 -5.14 12.19 7.07
CA VAL A 3 -4.31 11.29 6.28
C VAL A 3 -3.26 12.16 5.57
N LYS A 4 -1.99 11.98 5.93
CA LYS A 4 -0.88 12.68 5.28
C LYS A 4 -0.34 11.82 4.15
N LEU A 5 0.13 12.47 3.09
CA LEU A 5 0.86 11.76 2.06
C LEU A 5 2.20 11.30 2.63
N LYS A 6 2.48 10.00 2.51
CA LYS A 6 3.78 9.44 2.88
C LYS A 6 4.74 9.52 1.71
N ASP A 7 5.80 10.30 1.86
CA ASP A 7 6.79 10.57 0.80
C ASP A 7 7.40 9.26 0.25
N SER A 8 7.80 8.35 1.15
CA SER A 8 8.37 7.05 0.74
C SER A 8 7.40 6.17 -0.04
N SER A 9 6.10 6.21 0.28
CA SER A 9 5.09 5.46 -0.46
C SER A 9 4.84 6.12 -1.83
N TYR A 10 4.86 7.45 -1.89
CA TYR A 10 4.74 8.20 -3.13
C TYR A 10 5.90 7.91 -4.09
N GLU A 11 7.15 7.97 -3.60
CA GLU A 11 8.33 7.64 -4.38
C GLU A 11 8.29 6.18 -4.87
N PHE A 12 7.86 5.26 -4.01
CA PHE A 12 7.70 3.85 -4.36
C PHE A 12 6.67 3.66 -5.48
N ALA A 13 5.48 4.25 -5.35
CA ALA A 13 4.45 4.22 -6.39
C ALA A 13 4.95 4.84 -7.70
N GLN A 14 5.62 6.00 -7.64
CA GLN A 14 6.17 6.64 -8.83
C GLN A 14 7.21 5.75 -9.53
N ARG A 15 8.04 5.03 -8.76
CA ARG A 15 9.00 4.07 -9.30
C ARG A 15 8.32 2.89 -9.98
N LEU A 16 7.26 2.34 -9.39
CA LEU A 16 6.49 1.24 -10.00
C LEU A 16 5.87 1.65 -11.34
N VAL A 17 5.27 2.84 -11.40
CA VAL A 17 4.69 3.38 -12.65
C VAL A 17 5.78 3.55 -13.71
N LYS A 18 6.93 4.12 -13.35
CA LYS A 18 8.08 4.27 -14.27
C LYS A 18 8.64 2.94 -14.76
N ASP A 19 8.62 1.91 -13.92
CA ASP A 19 9.09 0.56 -14.24
C ASP A 19 8.06 -0.26 -15.05
N GLY A 20 6.88 0.29 -15.33
CA GLY A 20 5.79 -0.42 -16.01
C GLY A 20 5.10 -1.46 -15.13
N LYS A 21 5.31 -1.43 -13.81
CA LYS A 21 4.72 -2.35 -12.83
C LYS A 21 3.36 -1.84 -12.34
N PHE A 22 2.42 -1.73 -13.27
CA PHE A 22 1.04 -1.38 -12.98
C PHE A 22 0.10 -2.25 -13.80
N VAL A 23 -1.12 -2.42 -13.31
CA VAL A 23 -2.20 -3.07 -14.05
C VAL A 23 -3.08 -1.98 -14.65
N VAL A 24 -3.38 -2.08 -15.94
CA VAL A 24 -4.34 -1.19 -16.60
C VAL A 24 -5.72 -1.78 -16.37
N ASP A 25 -6.38 -1.27 -15.34
CA ASP A 25 -7.73 -1.71 -14.95
C ASP A 25 -8.79 -0.92 -15.70
N GLU A 26 -9.89 -1.60 -16.05
CA GLU A 26 -11.08 -0.90 -16.51
C GLU A 26 -11.84 -0.34 -15.28
N ARG A 27 -12.86 0.46 -15.57
CA ARG A 27 -13.74 0.95 -14.50
C ARG A 27 -14.37 -0.28 -13.83
N GLU A 28 -14.21 -0.38 -12.51
CA GLU A 28 -14.76 -1.42 -11.61
C GLU A 28 -13.81 -2.60 -11.26
N ASP A 29 -12.75 -2.86 -12.03
CA ASP A 29 -11.78 -3.96 -11.72
C ASP A 29 -10.91 -3.70 -10.48
N TRP A 30 -10.82 -2.44 -10.03
CA TRP A 30 -10.00 -2.06 -8.88
C TRP A 30 -10.34 -2.89 -7.62
N SER A 31 -11.62 -3.20 -7.41
CA SER A 31 -12.04 -3.99 -6.24
C SER A 31 -11.72 -5.48 -6.37
N GLU A 32 -11.55 -5.99 -7.60
CA GLU A 32 -11.22 -7.40 -7.87
C GLU A 32 -9.70 -7.64 -7.79
N HIS A 33 -8.90 -6.63 -8.09
CA HIS A 33 -7.44 -6.69 -7.98
C HIS A 33 -6.90 -6.38 -6.58
N GLN A 34 -7.76 -6.03 -5.63
CA GLN A 34 -7.35 -5.85 -4.25
C GLN A 34 -6.89 -7.19 -3.65
N PRO A 35 -5.67 -7.27 -3.09
CA PRO A 35 -5.21 -8.47 -2.42
C PRO A 35 -6.14 -8.82 -1.26
N SER A 36 -6.43 -10.11 -1.11
CA SER A 36 -7.18 -10.61 0.04
C SER A 36 -6.42 -10.39 1.35
N ALA A 37 -7.14 -10.31 2.47
CA ALA A 37 -6.54 -10.14 3.80
C ALA A 37 -5.47 -11.19 4.12
N GLN A 38 -5.61 -12.41 3.57
CA GLN A 38 -4.65 -13.49 3.72
C GLN A 38 -3.35 -13.20 2.96
N GLN A 39 -3.42 -12.76 1.71
CA GLN A 39 -2.25 -12.37 0.91
C GLN A 39 -1.51 -11.19 1.53
N GLU A 40 -2.24 -10.21 2.06
CA GLU A 40 -1.63 -9.09 2.79
C GLU A 40 -0.90 -9.56 4.05
N ASN A 41 -1.49 -10.49 4.82
CA ASN A 41 -0.86 -11.03 6.01
C ASN A 41 0.41 -11.80 5.66
N GLU A 42 0.38 -12.67 4.65
CA GLU A 42 1.56 -13.39 4.19
C GLU A 42 2.67 -12.44 3.71
N PHE A 43 2.31 -11.33 3.05
CA PHE A 43 3.28 -10.32 2.66
C PHE A 43 3.91 -9.64 3.87
N ILE A 44 3.12 -9.29 4.88
CA ILE A 44 3.61 -8.71 6.14
C ILE A 44 4.50 -9.71 6.89
N GLU A 45 4.18 -10.99 6.91
CA GLU A 45 5.01 -12.02 7.53
C GLU A 45 6.36 -12.18 6.82
N LYS A 46 6.39 -12.07 5.48
CA LYS A 46 7.61 -12.23 4.67
C LYS A 46 8.49 -10.97 4.61
N HIS A 47 7.89 -9.78 4.57
CA HIS A 47 8.58 -8.52 4.30
C HIS A 47 8.48 -7.50 5.44
N GLY A 48 7.60 -7.75 6.41
CA GLY A 48 7.34 -6.85 7.54
C GLY A 48 6.36 -5.72 7.21
N PHE A 49 5.90 -5.04 8.27
CA PHE A 49 5.02 -3.88 8.15
C PHE A 49 5.65 -2.70 7.42
N ASN A 50 6.98 -2.54 7.48
CA ASN A 50 7.66 -1.44 6.79
C ASN A 50 7.49 -1.51 5.27
N GLU A 51 7.55 -2.71 4.68
CA GLU A 51 7.34 -2.88 3.24
C GLU A 51 5.85 -2.77 2.89
N TYR A 52 4.97 -3.32 3.73
CA TYR A 52 3.52 -3.21 3.55
C TYR A 52 3.05 -1.75 3.54
N ARG A 53 3.55 -0.93 4.46
CA ARG A 53 3.21 0.50 4.56
C ARG A 53 3.71 1.35 3.37
N LYS A 54 4.53 0.84 2.46
CA LYS A 54 4.91 1.57 1.23
C LYS A 54 3.85 1.48 0.14
N TRP A 55 2.98 0.48 0.20
CA TRP A 55 1.85 0.32 -0.72
C TRP A 55 0.69 1.27 -0.39
N HIS A 56 0.67 1.81 0.84
CA HIS A 56 -0.34 2.75 1.31
C HIS A 56 0.22 4.18 1.27
N LEU A 57 -0.40 5.02 0.43
CA LEU A 57 -0.01 6.42 0.25
C LEU A 57 -0.41 7.30 1.43
N GLY A 58 -1.47 6.91 2.14
CA GLY A 58 -1.93 7.58 3.34
C GLY A 58 -1.17 7.07 4.56
N ASP A 59 -0.66 8.00 5.36
CA ASP A 59 -0.14 7.74 6.70
C ASP A 59 -1.06 8.42 7.71
N ASP A 60 -1.58 7.64 8.66
CA ASP A 60 -2.36 8.13 9.79
C ASP A 60 -1.54 8.03 11.07
N ASP A 61 -0.94 9.15 11.47
CA ASP A 61 -0.05 9.23 12.63
C ASP A 61 -0.75 8.95 13.97
N GLU A 62 -2.09 8.93 14.00
CA GLU A 62 -2.89 8.60 15.20
C GLU A 62 -2.96 7.09 15.46
N GLU A 63 -2.66 6.27 14.46
CA GLU A 63 -2.68 4.81 14.54
C GLU A 63 -1.34 4.22 15.03
N ARG A 64 -1.37 3.03 15.63
CA ARG A 64 -0.14 2.41 16.20
C ARG A 64 0.85 2.00 15.09
N GLU A 65 2.14 2.06 15.39
CA GLU A 65 3.25 1.78 14.46
C GLU A 65 3.27 0.37 13.84
N ASN A 66 2.43 -0.55 14.31
CA ASN A 66 2.30 -1.92 13.77
C ASN A 66 0.84 -2.31 13.48
N THR A 67 0.00 -1.36 13.06
CA THR A 67 -1.33 -1.66 12.50
C THR A 67 -1.35 -1.49 11.00
N LYS A 68 -2.28 -2.17 10.32
CA LYS A 68 -2.55 -1.98 8.89
C LYS A 68 -3.24 -0.65 8.57
N ALA A 69 -3.78 0.02 9.59
CA ALA A 69 -4.53 1.27 9.46
C ALA A 69 -3.63 2.52 9.43
N ARG A 70 -2.31 2.35 9.62
CA ARG A 70 -1.30 3.42 9.50
C ARG A 70 -0.40 3.21 8.31
#